data_AF-A0AA44C9Q3-F1
#
_entry.id   AF-A0AA44C9Q3-F1
#
_cell.length_a   1.000
_cell.length_b   1.000
_cell.length_c   1.000
_cell.angle_alpha   90.00
_cell.angle_beta   90.00
_cell.angle_gamma   90.00
#
_symmetry.space_group_name_H-M   'P 1'
#
loop_
_entity.id
_entity.type
_entity.pdbx_description
1 polymer ?
#
loop_
_entity_poly.entity_id
_entity_poly.type
_entity_poly.pdbx_seq_one_letter_code
_entity_poly.pdbx_strand_id
1 'polypeptide(L)'
;MSLDYDIRLYELLPDGKLEALGGGSLQHFAGSCPNVGDAIARYNVLEGTFKFYNVQRRMFIDSADGDEGWAIVIRRTDASPLTADVADEWLDETKFWRDVDEQERREEQELAERTPGTAEWLKKQREERNKFRPRLGLNGSERGVLYYMLRNRTRKTIDRIVGAGEKRMKKLAGLGLVEPGATNARGELEWRVTKAGKAELKRHETFRDWKQE
;
A
#
# COMPACT_ATOMS: atom_id res chain seq x y z
N MET A 1 26.10 4.65 28.38
CA MET A 1 25.90 5.61 27.28
C MET A 1 27.08 5.43 26.34
N SER A 2 26.85 4.97 25.11
CA SER A 2 27.88 5.03 24.07
C SER A 2 28.02 6.50 23.69
N LEU A 3 29.22 7.06 23.79
CA LEU A 3 29.50 8.37 23.21
C LEU A 3 29.53 8.15 21.69
N ASP A 4 28.48 8.58 21.00
CA ASP A 4 28.45 8.57 19.54
C ASP A 4 29.33 9.73 19.06
N TYR A 5 30.57 9.41 18.70
CA TYR A 5 31.46 10.35 18.05
C TYR A 5 31.10 10.48 16.58
N ASP A 6 31.16 11.71 16.07
CA ASP A 6 31.01 12.00 14.66
C ASP A 6 32.34 11.82 13.91
N ILE A 7 32.25 11.36 12.67
CA ILE A 7 33.35 11.27 11.72
C ILE A 7 33.11 12.27 10.60
N ARG A 8 34.06 13.19 10.41
CA ARG A 8 34.05 14.21 9.36
C ARG A 8 35.13 13.91 8.33
N LEU A 9 34.75 13.88 7.07
CA LEU A 9 35.63 13.61 5.93
C LEU A 9 36.05 14.92 5.27
N TYR A 10 37.36 15.06 5.05
CA TYR A 10 37.97 16.18 4.36
C TYR A 10 38.80 15.69 3.17
N GLU A 11 38.50 16.17 1.95
CA GLU A 11 39.31 15.91 0.77
C GLU A 11 40.54 16.80 0.78
N LEU A 12 41.73 16.20 0.66
CA LEU A 12 42.97 16.89 0.41
C LEU A 12 43.14 17.12 -1.09
N LEU A 13 42.89 18.35 -1.51
CA LEU A 13 43.04 18.80 -2.89
C LEU A 13 44.52 18.84 -3.33
N PRO A 14 44.81 18.86 -4.64
CA PRO A 14 46.18 18.92 -5.15
C PRO A 14 46.97 20.16 -4.69
N ASP A 15 46.30 21.27 -4.39
CA ASP A 15 46.89 22.51 -3.89
C ASP A 15 47.20 22.48 -2.39
N GLY A 16 46.90 21.37 -1.71
CA GLY A 16 47.10 21.17 -0.28
C GLY A 16 45.96 21.69 0.60
N LYS A 17 44.89 22.27 0.03
CA LYS A 17 43.71 22.68 0.80
C LYS A 17 42.82 21.50 1.15
N LEU A 18 42.05 21.68 2.22
CA LEU A 18 41.04 20.73 2.67
C LEU A 18 39.65 21.22 2.27
N GLU A 19 38.86 20.33 1.66
CA GLU A 19 37.45 20.55 1.35
C GLU A 19 36.58 19.59 2.16
N ALA A 20 35.55 20.09 2.83
CA ALA A 20 34.64 19.24 3.60
C ALA A 20 33.73 18.44 2.66
N LEU A 21 33.80 17.11 2.74
CA LEU A 21 32.99 16.21 1.92
C LEU A 21 31.71 15.71 2.63
N GLY A 22 31.60 15.96 3.93
CA GLY A 22 30.51 15.48 4.78
C GLY A 22 31.02 14.53 5.86
N GLY A 23 30.14 13.69 6.37
CA GLY A 23 30.45 12.83 7.51
C GLY A 23 29.23 12.07 7.99
N GLY A 24 29.40 11.35 9.09
CA GLY A 24 28.34 10.61 9.77
C GLY A 24 28.83 10.12 11.12
N SER A 25 27.92 9.56 11.91
CA SER A 25 28.27 8.95 13.19
C SER A 25 29.16 7.72 13.00
N LEU A 26 29.83 7.28 14.06
CA LEU A 26 30.58 6.01 14.07
C LEU A 26 29.72 4.81 13.59
N GLN A 27 28.45 4.79 14.03
CA GLN A 27 27.25 4.34 13.30
C GLN A 27 27.44 3.96 11.82
N HIS A 28 27.52 5.02 11.04
CA HIS A 28 27.56 5.00 9.59
C HIS A 28 28.75 4.22 9.05
N PHE A 29 29.84 4.15 9.81
CA PHE A 29 31.07 3.46 9.45
C PHE A 29 31.20 2.09 10.16
N ALA A 30 30.06 1.41 10.38
CA ALA A 30 29.99 0.10 11.01
C ALA A 30 30.66 0.05 12.40
N GLY A 31 30.58 1.15 13.16
CA GLY A 31 31.11 1.22 14.52
C GLY A 31 32.61 1.41 14.62
N SER A 32 33.30 1.70 13.51
CA SER A 32 34.74 1.92 13.50
C SER A 32 35.13 3.15 12.69
N CYS A 33 36.18 3.83 13.14
CA CYS A 33 36.74 4.97 12.44
C CYS A 33 37.75 4.48 11.38
N PRO A 34 37.63 4.89 10.10
CA PRO A 34 38.56 4.48 9.05
C PRO A 34 40.03 4.72 9.43
N ASN A 35 40.88 3.75 9.14
CA ASN A 35 42.32 3.80 9.39
C ASN A 35 43.08 4.42 8.23
N VAL A 36 44.28 4.91 8.51
CA VAL A 36 45.20 5.36 7.45
C VAL A 36 45.58 4.18 6.57
N GLY A 37 45.45 4.36 5.26
CA GLY A 37 45.63 3.31 4.25
C GLY A 37 44.33 2.66 3.79
N ASP A 38 43.22 2.84 4.51
CA ASP A 38 41.91 2.36 4.06
C ASP A 38 41.48 3.11 2.79
N ALA A 39 40.73 2.41 1.94
CA ALA A 39 40.10 2.98 0.75
C ALA A 39 38.61 3.21 1.01
N ILE A 40 38.10 4.33 0.54
CA ILE A 40 36.69 4.70 0.61
C ILE A 40 36.17 4.87 -0.82
N ALA A 41 35.18 4.07 -1.18
CA ALA A 41 34.41 4.24 -2.41
C ALA A 41 33.10 4.96 -2.08
N ARG A 42 32.87 6.12 -2.70
CA ARG A 42 31.65 6.90 -2.50
C ARG A 42 30.87 7.01 -3.79
N TYR A 43 29.63 6.52 -3.77
CA TYR A 43 28.74 6.59 -4.91
C TYR A 43 28.30 8.03 -5.16
N ASN A 44 28.53 8.53 -6.36
CA ASN A 44 28.03 9.82 -6.80
C ASN A 44 26.74 9.61 -7.59
N VAL A 45 25.61 9.96 -6.97
CA VAL A 45 24.28 9.78 -7.57
C VAL A 45 24.12 10.56 -8.89
N LEU A 46 24.76 11.73 -9.02
CA LEU A 46 24.64 12.56 -10.24
C LEU A 46 25.44 12.01 -11.41
N GLU A 47 26.62 11.44 -11.14
CA GLU A 47 27.51 10.88 -12.16
C GLU A 47 27.23 9.40 -12.42
N GLY A 48 26.49 8.72 -11.53
CA GLY A 48 26.21 7.28 -11.62
C GLY A 48 27.45 6.41 -11.43
N THR A 49 28.49 6.93 -10.78
CA THR A 49 29.80 6.27 -10.64
C THR A 49 30.38 6.47 -9.24
N PHE A 50 31.35 5.63 -8.87
CA PHE A 50 32.10 5.79 -7.63
C PHE A 50 33.27 6.76 -7.77
N LYS A 51 33.45 7.58 -6.74
CA LYS A 51 34.70 8.30 -6.48
C LYS A 51 35.48 7.55 -5.42
N PHE A 52 36.76 7.31 -5.68
CA PHE A 52 37.64 6.56 -4.81
C PHE A 52 38.58 7.50 -4.07
N TYR A 53 38.81 7.20 -2.80
CA TYR A 53 39.65 7.98 -1.92
C TYR A 53 40.49 7.06 -1.04
N ASN A 54 41.72 7.47 -0.74
CA ASN A 54 42.55 6.81 0.27
C ASN A 54 42.66 7.68 1.51
N VAL A 55 42.48 7.08 2.68
CA VAL A 55 42.66 7.75 3.98
C VAL A 55 44.13 8.04 4.20
N GLN A 56 44.48 9.32 4.30
CA GLN A 56 45.85 9.79 4.49
C GLN A 56 46.16 10.03 5.97
N ARG A 57 45.19 10.59 6.72
CA ARG A 57 45.35 10.95 8.13
C ARG A 57 44.04 10.78 8.86
N ARG A 58 44.14 10.46 10.14
CA ARG A 58 43.04 10.54 11.11
C ARG A 58 43.48 11.35 12.31
N MET A 59 42.61 12.22 12.80
CA MET A 59 42.86 13.06 13.96
C MET A 59 41.62 13.03 14.84
N PHE A 60 41.78 12.79 16.14
CA PHE A 60 40.71 13.04 17.09
C PHE A 60 40.76 14.53 17.46
N ILE A 61 39.63 15.21 17.29
CA ILE A 61 39.45 16.60 17.64
C ILE A 61 38.75 16.61 18.99
N ASP A 62 39.48 17.05 20.00
CA ASP A 62 38.96 17.33 21.34
C ASP A 62 38.53 18.82 21.35
N SER A 63 37.21 19.05 21.28
CA SER A 63 36.64 20.39 21.19
C SER A 63 36.10 20.81 22.54
N ALA A 64 36.47 22.02 23.00
CA ALA A 64 36.01 22.55 24.27
C ALA A 64 34.48 22.71 24.36
N ASP A 65 33.80 22.79 23.21
CA ASP A 65 32.35 22.97 23.12
C ASP A 65 31.58 21.63 23.09
N GLY A 66 32.26 20.50 23.27
CA GLY A 66 31.68 19.17 23.19
C GLY A 66 31.40 18.67 21.78
N ASP A 67 31.90 19.39 20.76
CA ASP A 67 31.87 18.98 19.34
C ASP A 67 33.11 18.13 18.99
N GLU A 68 33.35 17.11 19.81
CA GLU A 68 34.48 16.21 19.72
C GLU A 68 34.20 15.05 18.73
N GLY A 69 35.22 14.66 17.99
CA GLY A 69 35.04 13.64 16.95
C GLY A 69 36.28 13.38 16.11
N TRP A 70 36.13 12.55 15.09
CA TRP A 70 37.23 12.19 14.19
C TRP A 70 37.20 13.03 12.92
N ALA A 71 38.32 13.71 12.65
CA ALA A 71 38.60 14.31 11.35
C ALA A 71 39.45 13.34 10.51
N ILE A 72 38.91 12.91 9.37
CA ILE A 72 39.57 11.99 8.45
C ILE A 72 39.92 12.76 7.18
N VAL A 73 41.21 12.84 6.89
CA VAL A 73 41.72 13.46 5.67
C VAL A 73 41.90 12.37 4.63
N ILE A 74 41.17 12.49 3.53
CA ILE A 74 41.19 11.55 2.42
C ILE A 74 41.73 12.24 1.17
N ARG A 75 42.38 11.49 0.29
CA ARG A 75 42.84 12.01 -1.00
C ARG A 75 42.18 11.21 -2.10
N ARG A 76 41.60 11.91 -3.08
CA ARG A 76 41.04 11.26 -4.27
C ARG A 76 42.12 10.49 -5.01
N THR A 77 41.78 9.30 -5.46
CA THR A 77 42.65 8.45 -6.27
C THR A 77 41.91 8.00 -7.52
N ASP A 78 42.67 7.69 -8.56
CA ASP A 78 42.12 7.06 -9.74
C ASP A 78 41.63 5.66 -9.40
N ALA A 79 40.53 5.25 -10.04
CA ALA A 79 40.03 3.89 -9.92
C ALA A 79 41.07 2.93 -10.52
N SER A 80 41.58 2.01 -9.70
CA SER A 80 42.24 0.83 -10.25
C SER A 80 41.19 -0.13 -10.81
N PRO A 81 41.52 -0.98 -11.79
CA PRO A 81 40.58 -2.01 -12.26
C PRO A 81 39.98 -2.82 -11.12
N LEU A 82 40.81 -3.26 -10.17
CA LEU A 82 40.37 -4.00 -8.99
C LEU A 82 39.32 -3.23 -8.15
N THR A 83 39.56 -1.95 -7.87
CA THR A 83 38.64 -1.14 -7.06
C THR A 83 37.33 -0.82 -7.78
N ALA A 84 37.37 -0.68 -9.11
CA ALA A 84 36.18 -0.50 -9.92
C ALA A 84 35.34 -1.79 -9.93
N ASP A 85 35.98 -2.93 -10.22
CA ASP A 85 35.33 -4.24 -10.25
C ASP A 85 34.65 -4.57 -8.91
N VAL A 86 35.33 -4.31 -7.79
CA VAL A 86 34.75 -4.52 -6.45
C VAL A 86 33.53 -3.63 -6.21
N ALA A 87 33.56 -2.38 -6.67
CA ALA A 87 32.44 -1.46 -6.48
C ALA A 87 31.24 -1.81 -7.37
N ASP A 88 31.49 -2.31 -8.58
CA ASP A 88 30.47 -2.78 -9.51
C ASP A 88 29.81 -4.08 -8.99
N GLU A 89 30.61 -5.06 -8.57
CA GLU A 89 30.10 -6.29 -7.94
C GLU A 89 29.27 -6.00 -6.67
N TRP A 90 29.71 -5.02 -5.86
CA TRP A 90 28.94 -4.58 -4.70
C TRP A 90 27.55 -4.03 -5.08
N LEU A 91 27.46 -3.25 -6.16
CA LEU A 91 26.17 -2.74 -6.64
C LEU A 91 25.28 -3.85 -7.18
N ASP A 92 25.84 -4.77 -7.95
CA ASP A 92 25.11 -5.89 -8.52
C ASP A 92 24.58 -6.83 -7.42
N GLU A 93 25.40 -7.13 -6.40
CA GLU A 93 24.97 -7.91 -5.25
C GLU A 93 23.89 -7.17 -4.44
N THR A 94 24.07 -5.86 -4.17
CA THR A 94 23.06 -5.06 -3.47
C THR A 94 21.74 -5.04 -4.22
N LYS A 95 21.78 -4.93 -5.55
CA LYS A 95 20.59 -4.97 -6.41
C LYS A 95 19.94 -6.35 -6.38
N PHE A 96 20.74 -7.41 -6.48
CA PHE A 96 20.26 -8.79 -6.41
C PHE A 96 19.49 -9.03 -5.10
N TRP A 97 20.08 -8.70 -3.96
CA TRP A 97 19.42 -8.90 -2.66
C TRP A 97 18.16 -8.05 -2.51
N ARG A 98 18.15 -6.82 -3.03
CA ARG A 98 16.93 -6.00 -3.03
C ARG A 98 15.80 -6.63 -3.85
N ASP A 99 16.13 -7.19 -5.01
CA ASP A 99 15.16 -7.85 -5.88
C ASP A 99 14.64 -9.15 -5.22
N VAL A 100 15.50 -9.90 -4.51
CA VAL A 100 15.11 -11.06 -3.68
C VAL A 100 14.17 -10.65 -2.55
N ASP A 101 14.51 -9.63 -1.77
CA ASP A 101 13.68 -9.12 -0.68
C ASP A 101 12.29 -8.65 -1.18
N GLU A 102 12.24 -8.04 -2.36
CA GLU A 102 10.98 -7.63 -2.98
C GLU A 102 10.15 -8.83 -3.43
N GLN A 103 10.80 -9.84 -4.02
CA GLN A 103 10.14 -11.08 -4.42
C GLN A 103 9.58 -11.83 -3.20
N GLU A 104 10.38 -12.05 -2.15
CA GLU A 104 9.94 -12.75 -0.93
C GLU A 104 8.75 -12.04 -0.30
N ARG A 105 8.81 -10.70 -0.17
CA ARG A 105 7.70 -9.90 0.36
C ARG A 105 6.42 -10.04 -0.47
N ARG A 106 6.54 -10.12 -1.79
CA ARG A 106 5.39 -10.33 -2.68
C ARG A 106 4.81 -11.73 -2.50
N GLU A 107 5.65 -12.75 -2.42
CA GLU A 107 5.22 -14.13 -2.20
C GLU A 107 4.51 -14.29 -0.84
N GLU A 108 5.04 -13.67 0.22
CA GLU A 108 4.40 -13.62 1.54
C GLU A 108 3.02 -12.95 1.48
N GLN A 109 2.89 -11.82 0.78
CA GLN A 109 1.60 -11.14 0.59
C GLN A 109 0.60 -12.02 -0.20
N GLU A 110 1.05 -12.64 -1.29
CA GLU A 110 0.20 -13.54 -2.08
C GLU A 110 -0.24 -14.76 -1.26
N LEU A 111 0.64 -15.31 -0.42
CA LEU A 111 0.32 -16.41 0.50
C LEU A 111 -0.66 -15.95 1.57
N ALA A 112 -0.44 -14.78 2.17
CA ALA A 112 -1.35 -14.20 3.16
C ALA A 112 -2.74 -13.99 2.57
N GLU A 113 -2.85 -13.45 1.36
CA GLU A 113 -4.14 -13.28 0.66
C GLU A 113 -4.87 -14.59 0.35
N ARG A 114 -4.13 -15.70 0.18
CA ARG A 114 -4.70 -17.03 -0.11
C ARG A 114 -5.02 -17.83 1.15
N THR A 115 -4.39 -17.50 2.27
CA THR A 115 -4.53 -18.25 3.52
C THR A 115 -5.77 -17.79 4.28
N PRO A 116 -6.78 -18.66 4.49
CA PRO A 116 -7.97 -18.29 5.25
C PRO A 116 -7.64 -17.84 6.67
N GLY A 117 -8.23 -16.73 7.11
CA GLY A 117 -8.08 -16.20 8.47
C GLY A 117 -6.99 -15.14 8.67
N THR A 118 -6.15 -14.85 7.67
CA THR A 118 -5.22 -13.71 7.70
C THR A 118 -5.96 -12.38 7.53
N ALA A 119 -5.31 -11.26 7.87
CA ALA A 119 -5.89 -9.93 7.73
C ALA A 119 -6.14 -9.57 6.25
N GLU A 120 -5.22 -9.94 5.38
CA GLU A 120 -5.23 -9.72 3.94
C GLU A 120 -6.35 -10.51 3.27
N TRP A 121 -6.49 -11.80 3.62
CA TRP A 121 -7.61 -12.61 3.15
C TRP A 121 -8.95 -12.04 3.62
N LEU A 122 -9.06 -11.62 4.89
CA LEU A 122 -10.28 -10.99 5.41
C LEU A 122 -10.61 -9.68 4.69
N LYS A 123 -9.60 -8.88 4.36
CA LYS A 123 -9.77 -7.64 3.59
C LYS A 123 -10.29 -7.93 2.19
N LYS A 124 -9.68 -8.89 1.49
CA LYS A 124 -10.10 -9.34 0.15
C LYS A 124 -11.53 -9.87 0.15
N GLN A 125 -11.88 -10.71 1.13
CA GLN A 125 -13.25 -11.22 1.31
C GLN A 125 -14.26 -10.10 1.58
N ARG A 126 -13.89 -9.07 2.36
CA ARG A 126 -14.74 -7.90 2.58
C ARG A 126 -14.92 -7.09 1.31
N GLU A 127 -13.87 -6.89 0.52
CA GLU A 127 -13.93 -6.18 -0.76
C GLU A 127 -14.83 -6.90 -1.77
N GLU A 128 -14.69 -8.22 -1.91
CA GLU A 128 -15.57 -9.05 -2.74
C GLU A 128 -17.02 -8.98 -2.27
N ARG A 129 -17.26 -9.15 -0.95
CA ARG A 129 -18.60 -8.98 -0.37
C ARG A 129 -19.17 -7.58 -0.65
N ASN A 130 -18.35 -6.53 -0.55
CA ASN A 130 -18.76 -5.15 -0.75
C ASN A 130 -19.19 -4.85 -2.19
N LYS A 131 -18.74 -5.60 -3.20
CA LYS A 131 -19.26 -5.50 -4.58
C LYS A 131 -20.76 -5.76 -4.66
N PHE A 132 -21.29 -6.58 -3.75
CA PHE A 132 -22.70 -6.91 -3.64
C PHE A 132 -23.46 -6.04 -2.62
N ARG A 133 -22.82 -5.01 -2.07
CA ARG A 133 -23.47 -4.13 -1.11
C ARG A 133 -24.75 -3.51 -1.71
N PRO A 134 -25.88 -3.59 -1.01
CA PRO A 134 -27.11 -2.94 -1.44
C PRO A 134 -26.91 -1.45 -1.67
N ARG A 135 -27.42 -0.94 -2.78
CA ARG A 135 -27.20 0.44 -3.23
C ARG A 135 -28.35 1.36 -2.87
N LEU A 136 -29.56 0.82 -2.76
CA LEU A 136 -30.78 1.62 -2.65
C LEU A 136 -31.33 1.72 -1.22
N GLY A 137 -30.57 1.22 -0.23
CA GLY A 137 -30.88 1.41 1.20
C GLY A 137 -32.25 0.86 1.61
N LEU A 138 -32.71 -0.21 0.97
CA LEU A 138 -34.03 -0.77 1.23
C LEU A 138 -34.11 -1.32 2.66
N ASN A 139 -35.13 -0.89 3.40
CA ASN A 139 -35.40 -1.45 4.72
C ASN A 139 -36.01 -2.86 4.64
N GLY A 140 -36.15 -3.53 5.78
CA GLY A 140 -36.74 -4.89 5.85
C GLY A 140 -38.13 -4.98 5.22
N SER A 141 -38.97 -3.97 5.46
CA SER A 141 -40.35 -3.94 4.99
C SER A 141 -40.46 -3.73 3.47
N GLU A 142 -39.63 -2.87 2.90
CA GLU A 142 -39.53 -2.65 1.45
C GLU A 142 -39.05 -3.89 0.71
N ARG A 143 -38.05 -4.59 1.27
CA ARG A 143 -37.61 -5.89 0.75
C ARG A 143 -38.70 -6.95 0.85
N GLY A 144 -39.42 -6.99 1.97
CA GLY A 144 -40.54 -7.92 2.19
C GLY A 144 -41.62 -7.78 1.12
N VAL A 145 -41.96 -6.54 0.74
CA VAL A 145 -42.91 -6.26 -0.34
C VAL A 145 -42.40 -6.79 -1.68
N LEU A 146 -41.16 -6.52 -2.04
CA LEU A 146 -40.57 -7.01 -3.30
C LEU A 146 -40.50 -8.55 -3.34
N TYR A 147 -40.10 -9.20 -2.24
CA TYR A 147 -40.10 -10.66 -2.12
C TYR A 147 -41.50 -11.25 -2.27
N TYR A 148 -42.48 -10.63 -1.60
CA TYR A 148 -43.87 -11.06 -1.67
C TYR A 148 -44.40 -10.98 -3.11
N MET A 149 -44.14 -9.87 -3.81
CA MET A 149 -44.54 -9.69 -5.21
C MET A 149 -43.87 -10.71 -6.15
N LEU A 150 -42.60 -11.05 -5.93
CA LEU A 150 -41.90 -12.07 -6.72
C LEU A 150 -42.44 -13.50 -6.49
N ARG A 151 -42.77 -13.83 -5.24
CA ARG A 151 -43.35 -15.13 -4.85
C ARG A 151 -44.83 -15.25 -5.22
N ASN A 152 -45.57 -14.15 -5.27
CA ASN A 152 -47.01 -14.12 -5.52
C ASN A 152 -47.36 -13.33 -6.78
N ARG A 153 -46.97 -13.85 -7.95
CA ARG A 153 -47.14 -13.15 -9.25
C ARG A 153 -48.59 -12.80 -9.62
N THR A 154 -49.57 -13.44 -9.00
CA THR A 154 -51.00 -13.22 -9.22
C THR A 154 -51.58 -12.11 -8.34
N ARG A 155 -50.86 -11.66 -7.29
CA ARG A 155 -51.29 -10.61 -6.36
C ARG A 155 -50.54 -9.32 -6.67
N LYS A 156 -51.11 -8.49 -7.55
CA LYS A 156 -50.43 -7.31 -8.11
C LYS A 156 -50.98 -5.97 -7.63
N THR A 157 -52.11 -5.93 -6.95
CA THR A 157 -52.74 -4.71 -6.46
C THR A 157 -52.30 -4.40 -5.03
N ILE A 158 -52.31 -3.11 -4.65
CA ILE A 158 -51.80 -2.61 -3.37
C ILE A 158 -52.47 -3.31 -2.17
N ASP A 159 -53.79 -3.50 -2.22
CA ASP A 159 -54.60 -4.18 -1.21
C ASP A 159 -54.23 -5.65 -0.99
N ARG A 160 -53.67 -6.32 -2.01
CA ARG A 160 -53.33 -7.75 -1.99
C ARG A 160 -51.85 -8.03 -1.73
N ILE A 161 -51.00 -7.02 -1.87
CA ILE A 161 -49.58 -7.12 -1.60
C ILE A 161 -49.37 -6.82 -0.10
N VAL A 162 -48.99 -7.83 0.66
CA VAL A 162 -48.82 -7.69 2.11
C VAL A 162 -47.77 -6.63 2.42
N GLY A 163 -48.18 -5.61 3.18
CA GLY A 163 -47.32 -4.48 3.53
C GLY A 163 -47.08 -3.47 2.39
N ALA A 164 -47.73 -3.58 1.23
CA ALA A 164 -47.72 -2.52 0.23
C ALA A 164 -48.67 -1.40 0.65
N GLY A 165 -48.15 -0.39 1.32
CA GLY A 165 -48.85 0.90 1.45
C GLY A 165 -48.56 1.77 0.23
N GLU A 166 -49.48 2.67 -0.14
CA GLU A 166 -49.28 3.59 -1.28
C GLU A 166 -47.96 4.37 -1.21
N LYS A 167 -47.62 4.90 -0.03
CA LYS A 167 -46.35 5.61 0.20
C LYS A 167 -45.14 4.72 -0.10
N ARG A 168 -45.21 3.44 0.23
CA ARG A 168 -44.13 2.47 0.01
C ARG A 168 -44.03 2.08 -1.46
N MET A 169 -45.16 1.86 -2.14
CA MET A 169 -45.17 1.56 -3.57
C MET A 169 -44.69 2.74 -4.41
N LYS A 170 -45.11 3.98 -4.07
CA LYS A 170 -44.58 5.20 -4.69
C LYS A 170 -43.07 5.35 -4.48
N LYS A 171 -42.56 5.04 -3.28
CA LYS A 171 -41.10 5.05 -3.01
C LYS A 171 -40.36 3.99 -3.84
N LEU A 172 -40.83 2.75 -3.86
CA LEU A 172 -40.23 1.67 -4.67
C LEU A 172 -40.28 1.98 -6.17
N ALA A 173 -41.34 2.64 -6.63
CA ALA A 173 -41.48 3.09 -8.01
C ALA A 173 -40.52 4.24 -8.34
N GLY A 174 -40.38 5.22 -7.43
CA GLY A 174 -39.40 6.30 -7.55
C GLY A 174 -37.95 5.80 -7.58
N LEU A 175 -37.67 4.64 -6.97
CA LEU A 175 -36.37 3.95 -7.05
C LEU A 175 -36.25 3.04 -8.29
N GLY A 176 -37.27 2.97 -9.16
CA GLY A 176 -37.30 2.13 -10.36
C GLY A 176 -37.39 0.62 -10.09
N LEU A 177 -37.74 0.20 -8.88
CA LEU A 177 -37.76 -1.21 -8.47
C LEU A 177 -39.08 -1.90 -8.77
N VAL A 178 -40.15 -1.10 -8.84
CA VAL A 178 -41.47 -1.53 -9.30
C VAL A 178 -41.98 -0.54 -10.32
N GLU A 179 -42.86 -1.00 -11.20
CA GLU A 179 -43.52 -0.17 -12.20
C GLU A 179 -45.03 -0.42 -12.16
N PRO A 180 -45.83 0.62 -12.44
CA PRO A 180 -47.27 0.46 -12.63
C PRO A 180 -47.54 -0.31 -13.93
N GLY A 181 -48.43 -1.29 -13.85
CA GLY A 181 -48.91 -2.08 -14.97
C GLY A 181 -50.30 -1.63 -15.43
N ALA A 182 -51.04 -2.55 -16.05
CA ALA A 182 -52.41 -2.31 -16.47
C ALA A 182 -53.36 -2.20 -15.27
N THR A 183 -54.45 -1.47 -15.46
CA THR A 183 -55.58 -1.48 -14.54
C THR A 183 -56.38 -2.77 -14.73
N ASN A 184 -56.72 -3.45 -13.63
CA ASN A 184 -57.53 -4.66 -13.70
C ASN A 184 -59.01 -4.33 -14.00
N ALA A 185 -59.85 -5.36 -14.18
CA ALA A 185 -61.29 -5.21 -14.44
C ALA A 185 -62.07 -4.49 -13.30
N ARG A 186 -61.45 -4.28 -12.13
CA ARG A 186 -62.01 -3.56 -10.99
C ARG A 186 -61.55 -2.10 -10.92
N GLY A 187 -60.77 -1.62 -11.89
CA GLY A 187 -60.24 -0.25 -11.87
C GLY A 187 -59.00 -0.08 -11.00
N GLU A 188 -58.39 -1.17 -10.50
CA GLU A 188 -57.23 -1.12 -9.61
C GLU A 188 -55.92 -1.24 -10.40
N LEU A 189 -54.93 -0.40 -10.05
CA LEU A 189 -53.61 -0.40 -10.68
C LEU A 189 -52.79 -1.62 -10.24
N GLU A 190 -52.36 -2.45 -11.20
CA GLU A 190 -51.41 -3.53 -10.93
C GLU A 190 -49.97 -3.00 -10.84
N TRP A 191 -49.14 -3.68 -10.05
CA TRP A 191 -47.72 -3.38 -9.90
C TRP A 191 -46.86 -4.58 -10.26
N ARG A 192 -45.70 -4.32 -10.87
CA ARG A 192 -44.74 -5.36 -11.28
C ARG A 192 -43.34 -5.01 -10.80
N VAL A 193 -42.56 -6.02 -10.42
CA VAL A 193 -41.16 -5.85 -10.04
C VAL A 193 -40.30 -5.79 -11.30
N THR A 194 -39.51 -4.73 -11.43
CA THR A 194 -38.63 -4.50 -12.59
C THR A 194 -37.39 -5.40 -12.54
N LYS A 195 -36.58 -5.39 -13.61
CA LYS A 195 -35.26 -6.03 -13.61
C LYS A 195 -34.34 -5.44 -12.52
N ALA A 196 -34.41 -4.13 -12.30
CA ALA A 196 -33.65 -3.45 -11.24
C ALA A 196 -34.08 -3.92 -9.84
N GLY A 197 -35.39 -4.07 -9.60
CA GLY A 197 -35.91 -4.61 -8.34
C GLY A 197 -35.42 -6.03 -8.05
N LYS A 198 -35.41 -6.89 -9.07
CA LYS A 198 -34.86 -8.26 -8.95
C LYS A 198 -33.35 -8.26 -8.68
N ALA A 199 -32.59 -7.41 -9.38
CA ALA A 199 -31.16 -7.32 -9.20
C ALA A 199 -30.77 -6.83 -7.80
N GLU A 200 -31.51 -5.85 -7.25
CA GLU A 200 -31.26 -5.33 -5.91
C GLU A 200 -31.59 -6.35 -4.82
N LEU A 201 -32.67 -7.12 -4.98
CA LEU A 201 -32.95 -8.24 -4.07
C LEU A 201 -31.85 -9.30 -4.14
N LYS A 202 -31.40 -9.67 -5.34
CA LYS A 202 -30.29 -10.63 -5.51
C LYS A 202 -29.01 -10.14 -4.82
N ARG A 203 -28.66 -8.85 -4.93
CA ARG A 203 -27.53 -8.25 -4.19
C ARG A 203 -27.70 -8.40 -2.68
N HIS A 204 -28.89 -8.13 -2.16
CA HIS A 204 -29.19 -8.30 -0.73
C HIS A 204 -29.03 -9.75 -0.27
N GLU A 205 -29.50 -10.73 -1.05
CA GLU A 205 -29.33 -12.16 -0.75
C GLU A 205 -27.85 -12.53 -0.75
N THR A 206 -27.13 -12.22 -1.83
CA THR A 206 -25.70 -12.50 -1.96
C THR A 206 -24.87 -11.83 -0.85
N PHE A 207 -25.20 -10.60 -0.45
CA PHE A 207 -24.48 -9.89 0.62
C PHE A 207 -24.77 -10.42 2.03
N ARG A 208 -26.00 -10.88 2.28
CA ARG A 208 -26.44 -11.44 3.57
C ARG A 208 -25.94 -12.87 3.75
N ASP A 209 -26.08 -13.67 2.69
CA ASP A 209 -25.76 -15.09 2.70
C ASP A 209 -24.31 -15.34 2.23
N TRP A 210 -23.49 -14.28 2.19
CA TRP A 210 -22.05 -14.37 1.89
C TRP A 210 -21.37 -15.25 2.93
N LYS A 211 -21.01 -16.46 2.51
CA LYS A 211 -20.15 -17.36 3.28
C LYS A 211 -18.73 -17.19 2.77
N GLN A 212 -17.80 -17.16 3.71
CA GLN A 212 -16.38 -17.26 3.40
C GLN A 212 -16.12 -18.75 3.15
N GLU A 213 -15.90 -19.11 1.88
CA GLU A 213 -15.39 -20.43 1.49
C GLU A 213 -13.85 -20.44 1.52
#